data_AF-A0A5E3XKB0-F1
#
_entry.id   AF-A0A5E3XKB0-F1
#
_cell.length_a   1.000
_cell.length_b   1.000
_cell.length_c   1.000
_cell.angle_alpha   90.00
_cell.angle_beta   90.00
_cell.angle_gamma   90.00
#
_symmetry.space_group_name_H-M   'P 1'
#
loop_
_entity.id
_entity.type
_entity.pdbx_description
1 polymer ?
#
loop_
_entity_poly.entity_id
_entity_poly.type
_entity_poly.pdbx_seq_one_letter_code
_entity_poly.pdbx_strand_id
1 'polypeptide(L)'
;MAGSKDRILNNHQAYIIAAILHAEFAPTVAMMDPNFTGYAAVSQWASARQTRLYEDHWDAFPRLGGFRPPIGVRRAVDRKFRNYYRKLRSAHTNAVVDGQD
;
A
#
# COMPACT_ATOMS: atom_id res chain seq x y z
N MET A 1 16.90 -9.26 -21.35
CA MET A 1 16.64 -8.90 -19.94
C MET A 1 15.51 -7.88 -19.90
N ALA A 2 14.32 -8.29 -19.49
CA ALA A 2 13.09 -7.49 -19.67
C ALA A 2 12.85 -6.52 -18.50
N GLY A 3 12.92 -5.22 -18.81
CA GLY A 3 12.05 -4.20 -18.24
C GLY A 3 12.38 -3.66 -16.85
N SER A 4 13.35 -2.76 -16.75
CA SER A 4 13.30 -1.70 -15.73
C SER A 4 12.19 -0.73 -16.11
N LYS A 5 10.94 -1.16 -15.88
CA LYS A 5 9.72 -0.38 -16.00
C LYS A 5 9.89 0.92 -15.24
N ASP A 6 9.60 2.02 -15.91
CA ASP A 6 9.49 3.38 -15.39
C ASP A 6 9.19 3.39 -13.89
N ARG A 7 10.15 3.85 -13.08
CA ARG A 7 9.92 4.12 -11.66
C ARG A 7 8.99 5.32 -11.57
N ILE A 8 7.68 5.05 -11.70
CA ILE A 8 6.60 6.04 -11.58
C ILE A 8 6.69 6.77 -10.22
N LEU A 9 7.16 6.06 -9.18
CA LEU A 9 7.43 6.63 -7.86
C LEU A 9 8.93 6.86 -7.69
N ASN A 10 9.30 8.07 -7.26
CA ASN A 10 10.68 8.38 -6.86
C ASN A 10 11.01 7.76 -5.48
N ASN A 11 12.28 7.81 -5.09
CA ASN A 11 12.74 7.19 -3.84
C ASN A 11 12.06 7.80 -2.60
N HIS A 12 11.82 9.11 -2.59
CA HIS A 12 11.17 9.81 -1.47
C HIS A 12 9.71 9.36 -1.32
N GLN A 13 8.95 9.35 -2.41
CA GLN A 13 7.57 8.83 -2.43
C GLN A 13 7.50 7.37 -1.99
N ALA A 14 8.43 6.53 -2.47
CA ALA A 14 8.49 5.12 -2.09
C ALA A 14 8.77 4.92 -0.60
N TYR A 15 9.64 5.77 -0.02
CA TYR A 15 9.94 5.76 1.41
C TYR A 15 8.71 6.12 2.26
N ILE A 16 8.01 7.22 1.91
CA ILE A 16 6.79 7.64 2.61
C ILE A 16 5.75 6.51 2.59
N ILE A 17 5.51 5.91 1.42
CA ILE A 17 4.54 4.80 1.29
C ILE A 17 4.98 3.61 2.14
N ALA A 18 6.27 3.26 2.15
CA ALA A 18 6.76 2.16 2.98
C ALA A 18 6.52 2.41 4.47
N ALA A 19 6.76 3.64 4.96
CA ALA A 19 6.49 4.00 6.34
C ALA A 19 5.01 3.81 6.70
N ILE A 20 4.08 4.27 5.85
CA ILE A 20 2.64 4.08 6.05
C ILE A 20 2.26 2.60 6.04
N LEU A 21 2.83 1.80 5.12
CA LEU A 21 2.55 0.38 5.03
C LEU A 21 2.96 -0.38 6.30
N HIS A 22 4.11 -0.05 6.86
CA HIS A 22 4.64 -0.70 8.06
C HIS A 22 3.97 -0.19 9.34
N ALA A 23 3.87 1.12 9.52
CA ALA A 23 3.42 1.72 10.77
C ALA A 23 1.89 1.73 10.92
N GLU A 24 1.14 1.85 9.82
CA GLU A 24 -0.32 2.03 9.88
C GLU A 24 -1.07 0.86 9.22
N PHE A 25 -0.67 0.47 8.02
CA PHE A 25 -1.46 -0.51 7.26
C PHE A 25 -1.35 -1.92 7.83
N ALA A 26 -0.16 -2.38 8.20
CA ALA A 26 0.02 -3.70 8.82
C ALA A 26 -0.84 -3.92 10.08
N PRO A 27 -0.82 -3.03 11.10
CA PRO A 27 -1.68 -3.21 12.26
C PRO A 27 -3.17 -3.09 11.91
N THR A 28 -3.52 -2.22 10.95
CA THR A 28 -4.91 -2.12 10.47
C THR A 28 -5.39 -3.42 9.84
N VAL A 29 -4.55 -4.10 9.04
CA VAL A 29 -4.89 -5.41 8.45
C VAL A 29 -5.09 -6.45 9.54
N ALA A 30 -4.21 -6.51 10.54
CA ALA A 30 -4.36 -7.45 11.65
C ALA A 30 -5.66 -7.22 12.46
N MET A 31 -6.10 -5.96 12.58
CA MET A 31 -7.34 -5.61 13.28
C MET A 31 -8.60 -5.86 12.45
N MET A 32 -8.60 -5.46 11.17
CA MET A 32 -9.80 -5.47 10.31
C MET A 32 -10.00 -6.79 9.56
N ASP A 33 -8.91 -7.49 9.24
CA ASP A 33 -8.93 -8.73 8.45
C ASP A 33 -7.89 -9.73 8.99
N PRO A 34 -8.02 -10.17 10.26
CA PRO A 34 -7.05 -11.06 10.90
C PRO A 34 -6.87 -12.39 10.15
N ASN A 35 -7.91 -12.85 9.47
CA ASN A 35 -7.91 -14.11 8.71
C ASN A 35 -7.54 -13.94 7.23
N PHE A 36 -7.18 -12.73 6.80
CA PHE A 36 -6.81 -12.43 5.41
C PHE A 36 -7.84 -12.90 4.37
N THR A 37 -9.12 -12.59 4.59
CA THR A 37 -10.26 -12.96 3.74
C THR A 37 -10.17 -12.31 2.35
N GLY A 38 -9.58 -11.12 2.26
CA GLY A 38 -9.27 -10.46 1.00
C GLY A 38 -9.08 -8.96 1.14
N TYR A 39 -8.37 -8.35 0.18
CA TYR A 39 -8.06 -6.91 0.21
C TYR A 39 -9.31 -6.01 0.27
N ALA A 40 -10.48 -6.52 -0.15
CA ALA A 40 -11.75 -5.81 -0.03
C ALA A 40 -12.04 -5.39 1.43
N ALA A 41 -11.69 -6.22 2.41
CA ALA A 41 -11.90 -5.97 3.84
C ALA A 41 -11.18 -4.70 4.35
N VAL A 42 -10.06 -4.33 3.72
CA VAL A 42 -9.26 -3.14 4.10
C VAL A 42 -9.28 -2.05 3.03
N SER A 43 -10.03 -2.25 1.94
CA SER A 43 -9.99 -1.37 0.77
C SER A 43 -10.51 0.04 1.05
N GLN A 44 -11.54 0.16 1.88
CA GLN A 44 -12.09 1.46 2.29
C GLN A 44 -11.06 2.27 3.09
N TRP A 45 -10.43 1.63 4.09
CA TRP A 45 -9.38 2.25 4.88
C TRP A 45 -8.20 2.65 4.00
N ALA A 46 -7.74 1.76 3.12
CA ALA A 46 -6.62 2.02 2.22
C ALA A 46 -6.91 3.20 1.29
N SER A 47 -8.11 3.28 0.72
CA SER A 47 -8.53 4.39 -0.15
C SER A 47 -8.57 5.73 0.61
N ALA A 48 -9.12 5.74 1.82
CA ALA A 48 -9.16 6.93 2.67
C ALA A 48 -7.75 7.38 3.05
N ARG A 49 -6.87 6.45 3.44
CA ARG A 49 -5.49 6.78 3.82
C ARG A 49 -4.66 7.25 2.63
N GLN A 50 -4.82 6.66 1.46
CA GLN A 50 -4.20 7.14 0.22
C GLN A 50 -4.66 8.56 -0.14
N THR A 51 -5.92 8.90 0.13
CA THR A 51 -6.41 10.27 -0.07
C THR A 51 -5.68 11.25 0.85
N ARG A 52 -5.59 10.93 2.15
CA ARG A 52 -4.83 11.73 3.13
C ARG A 52 -3.34 11.82 2.79
N LEU A 53 -2.72 10.74 2.31
CA LEU A 53 -1.32 10.73 1.85
C LEU A 53 -1.04 11.86 0.83
N TYR A 54 -1.97 12.10 -0.10
CA TYR A 54 -1.82 13.15 -1.12
C TYR A 54 -2.17 14.57 -0.60
N GLU A 55 -2.72 14.67 0.60
CA GLU A 55 -3.00 15.93 1.30
C GLU A 55 -1.82 16.27 2.23
N ASP A 56 -1.39 15.30 3.04
CA ASP A 56 -0.31 15.41 4.01
C ASP A 56 1.06 15.68 3.34
N HIS A 57 1.30 15.07 2.16
CA HIS A 57 2.58 15.10 1.45
C HIS A 57 2.44 15.72 0.05
N TRP A 58 1.81 16.90 -0.02
CA TRP A 58 1.57 17.60 -1.29
C TRP A 58 2.86 17.96 -2.04
N ASP A 59 3.98 18.11 -1.32
CA ASP A 59 5.32 18.36 -1.85
C ASP A 59 5.87 17.12 -2.60
N ALA A 60 5.70 15.93 -2.02
CA ALA A 60 6.13 14.68 -2.61
C ALA A 60 5.16 14.19 -3.70
N PHE A 61 3.89 14.55 -3.63
CA PHE A 61 2.84 14.14 -4.57
C PHE A 61 2.16 15.35 -5.23
N PRO A 62 2.88 16.09 -6.09
CA PRO A 62 2.38 17.32 -6.68
C PRO A 62 1.15 17.06 -7.56
N ARG A 63 0.18 17.96 -7.46
CA ARG A 63 -1.05 17.92 -8.24
C ARG A 63 -0.85 18.73 -9.52
N LEU A 64 -0.62 18.08 -10.65
CA LEU A 64 -0.49 18.76 -11.94
C LEU A 64 -1.89 19.20 -12.42
N GLY A 65 -2.26 20.47 -12.16
CA GLY A 65 -3.47 21.10 -12.71
C GLY A 65 -4.81 20.56 -12.18
N GLY A 66 -4.83 19.90 -11.01
CA GLY A 66 -6.05 19.34 -10.43
C GLY A 66 -5.95 19.06 -8.93
N PHE A 67 -6.96 18.39 -8.35
CA PHE A 67 -6.98 18.04 -6.92
C PHE A 67 -6.25 16.73 -6.57
N ARG A 68 -5.77 15.97 -7.57
CA ARG A 68 -5.19 14.64 -7.37
C ARG A 68 -3.87 14.47 -8.13
N PRO A 69 -2.96 13.62 -7.63
CA PRO A 69 -1.75 13.27 -8.37
C PRO A 69 -2.06 12.59 -9.70
N PRO A 70 -1.09 12.55 -10.63
CA PRO A 70 -1.23 11.86 -11.90
C PRO A 70 -1.75 10.42 -11.74
N ILE A 71 -2.58 9.96 -12.68
CA ILE A 71 -3.22 8.63 -12.60
C ILE A 71 -2.20 7.49 -12.44
N GLY A 72 -1.02 7.62 -13.07
CA GLY A 72 0.07 6.66 -12.94
C GLY A 72 0.57 6.54 -11.50
N VAL A 73 0.78 7.67 -10.83
CA VAL A 73 1.20 7.72 -9.42
C VAL A 73 0.15 7.06 -8.55
N ARG A 74 -1.13 7.40 -8.72
CA ARG A 74 -2.23 6.80 -7.95
C ARG A 74 -2.30 5.28 -8.08
N ARG A 75 -2.14 4.76 -9.31
CA ARG A 75 -2.09 3.32 -9.58
C ARG A 75 -0.87 2.66 -8.96
N ALA A 76 0.27 3.34 -8.96
CA ALA A 76 1.50 2.83 -8.36
C ALA A 76 1.37 2.72 -6.83
N VAL A 77 0.77 3.72 -6.18
CA VAL A 77 0.46 3.66 -4.74
C VAL A 77 -0.49 2.52 -4.42
N ASP A 78 -1.64 2.43 -5.10
CA ASP A 78 -2.61 1.34 -4.86
C ASP A 78 -1.96 -0.05 -5.02
N ARG A 79 -1.11 -0.22 -6.04
CA ARG A 79 -0.35 -1.46 -6.24
C ARG A 79 0.57 -1.78 -5.07
N LYS A 80 1.19 -0.78 -4.43
CA LYS A 80 2.03 -1.00 -3.24
C LYS A 80 1.22 -1.53 -2.06
N PHE A 81 0.05 -0.95 -1.77
CA PHE A 81 -0.85 -1.45 -0.72
C PHE A 81 -1.31 -2.89 -0.98
N ARG A 82 -1.81 -3.18 -2.19
CA ARG A 82 -2.25 -4.53 -2.56
C ARG A 82 -1.12 -5.55 -2.47
N ASN A 83 0.07 -5.22 -2.95
CA ASN A 83 1.23 -6.11 -2.89
C ASN A 83 1.68 -6.37 -1.45
N TYR A 84 1.66 -5.34 -0.60
CA TYR A 84 2.01 -5.48 0.80
C TYR A 84 0.99 -6.35 1.56
N TYR A 85 -0.31 -6.16 1.32
CA TYR A 85 -1.35 -7.03 1.85
C TYR A 85 -1.13 -8.50 1.44
N ARG A 86 -0.83 -8.76 0.16
CA ARG A 86 -0.51 -10.12 -0.32
C ARG A 86 0.71 -10.71 0.41
N LYS A 87 1.73 -9.90 0.65
CA LYS A 87 2.92 -10.33 1.41
C LYS A 87 2.56 -10.70 2.84
N LEU A 88 1.77 -9.88 3.53
CA LEU A 88 1.29 -10.18 4.89
C LEU A 88 0.47 -11.47 4.91
N ARG A 89 -0.45 -11.65 3.95
CA ARG A 89 -1.25 -12.87 3.81
C ARG A 89 -0.37 -14.11 3.65
N SER A 90 0.61 -14.07 2.76
CA SER A 90 1.53 -15.19 2.56
C SER A 90 2.33 -15.51 3.82
N ALA A 91 2.81 -14.50 4.54
CA ALA A 91 3.52 -14.70 5.81
C ALA A 91 2.62 -15.31 6.89
N HIS A 92 1.36 -14.85 6.98
CA HIS A 92 0.37 -15.42 7.90
C HIS A 92 0.04 -16.87 7.58
N THR A 93 -0.20 -17.20 6.30
CA THR A 93 -0.45 -18.58 5.87
C THR A 93 0.71 -19.50 6.24
N ASN A 94 1.96 -19.06 6.03
CA ASN A 94 3.13 -19.86 6.41
C ASN A 94 3.20 -20.07 7.92
N ALA A 95 2.99 -19.01 8.72
CA ALA A 95 3.01 -19.11 10.18
C ALA A 95 1.92 -20.04 10.75
N VAL A 96 0.75 -20.10 10.11
CA VAL A 96 -0.32 -21.03 10.50
C VAL A 96 0.06 -22.48 10.19
N VAL A 97 0.73 -22.74 9.07
CA VAL A 97 1.19 -24.09 8.70
C VAL A 97 2.28 -24.58 9.65
N ASP A 98 3.26 -23.74 9.98
CA ASP A 98 4.37 -24.10 10.87
C ASP A 98 3.95 -24.30 12.34
N GLY A 99 2.75 -23.85 12.73
CA GLY A 99 2.21 -23.98 14.09
C GLY A 99 1.28 -25.18 14.31
N GLN A 100 1.12 -26.07 13.33
CA GLN A 100 0.24 -27.24 13.39
C GLN A 100 0.97 -28.58 13.64
N ASP A 101 2.23 -28.54 14.08
CA ASP A 101 3.01 -29.73 14.49
C ASP A 101 2.84 -30.08 15.99
#